data_AF-A0A0S8JXZ3-F1
#
_entry.id   AF-A0A0S8JXZ3-F1
#
_cell.length_a   1.000
_cell.length_b   1.000
_cell.length_c   1.000
_cell.angle_alpha   90.00
_cell.angle_beta   90.00
_cell.angle_gamma   90.00
#
_symmetry.space_group_name_H-M   'P 1'
#
loop_
_entity.id
_entity.type
_entity.pdbx_description
1 polymer ?
#
loop_
_entity_poly.entity_id
_entity_poly.type
_entity_poly.pdbx_seq_one_letter_code
_entity_poly.pdbx_strand_id
1 'polypeptide(L)'
;FAVFATLGYYSYQTGLPVSEVVQAGPQLAFVTYPTIIRLLPFGSVIFGVLFFLMILTLGIDSAFSLVEAGAASLIEKFNLKRIYVNIGFAVIAGVIGLIYTTRSGLFWLDIVDYFMNNFGLLVIGILMCIAVGWFYRHDEIREYANSKSDFTIGKWWDFCIKYFTPVVVGALFITNVIDRVKAAYGGYSRIAEFLGGWLVIIAFVVVAVILFKKKGRA
;
A
#
# COMPACT_ATOMS: atom_id res chain seq x y z
N PHE A 1 6.48 -19.17 5.05
CA PHE A 1 7.11 -20.48 4.84
C PHE A 1 7.89 -20.55 3.53
N ALA A 2 7.25 -20.37 2.36
CA ALA A 2 7.93 -20.47 1.05
C ALA A 2 9.18 -19.58 0.92
N VAL A 3 9.11 -18.30 1.33
CA VAL A 3 10.23 -17.34 1.26
C VAL A 3 11.46 -17.80 2.03
N PHE A 4 11.28 -18.14 3.31
CA PHE A 4 12.39 -18.57 4.16
C PHE A 4 12.93 -19.95 3.78
N ALA A 5 12.09 -20.86 3.28
CA ALA A 5 12.56 -22.14 2.75
C ALA A 5 13.46 -21.95 1.51
N THR A 6 13.08 -21.07 0.57
CA THR A 6 13.90 -20.76 -0.60
C THR A 6 15.21 -20.04 -0.24
N LEU A 7 15.17 -19.12 0.73
CA LEU A 7 16.37 -18.43 1.21
C LEU A 7 17.30 -19.37 1.99
N GLY A 8 16.75 -20.31 2.76
CA GLY A 8 17.52 -21.35 3.43
C GLY A 8 18.25 -22.27 2.45
N TYR A 9 17.58 -22.66 1.37
CA TYR A 9 18.23 -23.40 0.27
C TYR A 9 19.36 -22.58 -0.38
N TYR A 10 19.14 -21.28 -0.60
CA TYR A 10 20.15 -20.41 -1.17
C TYR A 10 21.38 -20.23 -0.28
N SER A 11 21.16 -20.05 1.02
CA SER A 11 22.20 -20.02 2.06
C SER A 11 23.01 -21.32 2.07
N TYR A 12 22.34 -22.48 2.02
CA TYR A 12 22.99 -23.78 1.95
C TYR A 12 23.87 -23.94 0.69
N GLN A 13 23.39 -23.48 -0.47
CA GLN A 13 24.14 -23.58 -1.73
C GLN A 13 25.33 -22.61 -1.83
N THR A 14 25.22 -21.43 -1.21
CA THR A 14 26.26 -20.39 -1.29
C THR A 14 27.24 -20.42 -0.11
N GLY A 15 26.92 -21.16 0.96
CA GLY A 15 27.69 -21.17 2.19
C GLY A 15 27.62 -19.86 2.99
N LEU A 16 26.80 -18.90 2.56
CA LEU A 16 26.61 -17.61 3.22
C LEU A 16 25.51 -17.69 4.29
N PRO A 17 25.63 -16.94 5.40
CA PRO A 17 24.56 -16.89 6.40
C PRO A 17 23.28 -16.27 5.84
N VAL A 18 22.13 -16.69 6.37
CA VAL A 18 20.80 -16.21 5.92
C VAL A 18 20.69 -14.68 5.96
N SER A 19 21.33 -14.03 6.94
CA SER A 19 21.35 -12.57 7.07
C SER A 19 22.00 -11.84 5.88
N GLU A 20 22.92 -12.48 5.16
CA GLU A 20 23.60 -11.89 4.00
C GLU A 20 22.86 -12.14 2.68
N VAL A 21 22.04 -13.19 2.61
CA VAL A 21 21.27 -13.53 1.41
C VAL A 21 19.85 -12.97 1.41
N VAL A 22 19.38 -12.42 2.54
CA VAL A 22 18.08 -11.76 2.65
C VAL A 22 18.21 -10.33 2.14
N GLN A 23 17.68 -10.07 0.95
CA GLN A 23 17.35 -8.72 0.50
C GLN A 23 15.87 -8.44 0.79
N ALA A 24 15.52 -7.19 1.12
CA ALA A 24 14.14 -6.76 1.31
C ALA A 24 13.62 -6.05 0.06
N GLY A 25 12.31 -5.84 -0.01
CA GLY A 25 11.69 -5.02 -1.07
C GLY A 25 11.75 -5.66 -2.46
N PRO A 26 11.69 -4.83 -3.53
CA PRO A 26 11.69 -5.31 -4.92
C PRO A 26 12.89 -6.19 -5.30
N GLN A 27 14.05 -5.96 -4.69
CA GLN A 27 15.28 -6.69 -4.97
C GLN A 27 15.19 -8.16 -4.56
N LEU A 28 14.40 -8.47 -3.52
CA LEU A 28 14.09 -9.84 -3.17
C LEU A 28 13.43 -10.56 -4.36
N ALA A 29 12.36 -9.99 -4.87
CA ALA A 29 11.54 -10.56 -5.95
C ALA A 29 12.26 -10.59 -7.30
N PHE A 30 13.01 -9.53 -7.65
CA PHE A 30 13.55 -9.36 -9.01
C PHE A 30 15.05 -9.67 -9.16
N VAL A 31 15.76 -9.92 -8.06
CA VAL A 31 17.19 -10.28 -8.09
C VAL A 31 17.45 -11.59 -7.35
N THR A 32 17.02 -11.66 -6.09
CA THR A 32 17.31 -12.82 -5.24
C THR A 32 16.55 -14.06 -5.73
N TYR A 33 15.24 -13.97 -5.93
CA TYR A 33 14.43 -15.09 -6.42
C TYR A 33 14.88 -15.65 -7.78
N PRO A 34 15.13 -14.83 -8.82
CA PRO A 34 15.67 -15.34 -10.09
C PRO A 34 17.00 -16.07 -9.94
N THR A 35 17.88 -15.57 -9.06
CA THR A 35 19.15 -16.25 -8.73
C THR A 35 18.91 -17.63 -8.12
N ILE A 36 17.98 -17.72 -7.17
CA ILE A 36 17.62 -18.98 -6.50
C ILE A 36 16.98 -19.97 -7.49
N ILE A 37 16.04 -19.50 -8.31
CA ILE A 37 15.35 -20.34 -9.30
C ILE A 37 16.35 -20.92 -10.31
N ARG A 38 17.39 -20.16 -10.68
CA ARG A 38 18.47 -20.63 -11.57
C ARG A 38 19.30 -21.76 -10.94
N LEU A 39 19.43 -21.80 -9.62
CA LEU A 39 20.17 -22.85 -8.91
C LEU A 39 19.38 -24.15 -8.75
N LEU A 40 18.07 -24.16 -9.06
CA LEU A 40 17.25 -25.36 -8.95
C LEU A 40 17.77 -26.47 -9.88
N PRO A 41 17.90 -27.71 -9.37
CA PRO A 41 18.45 -28.83 -10.14
C PRO A 41 17.53 -29.26 -11.30
N PHE A 42 16.24 -28.95 -11.21
CA PHE A 42 15.21 -29.27 -12.21
C PHE A 42 14.15 -28.18 -12.25
N GLY A 43 13.56 -27.96 -13.43
CA GLY A 43 12.35 -27.15 -13.59
C GLY A 43 12.54 -25.64 -13.45
N SER A 44 13.78 -25.13 -13.46
CA SER A 44 14.09 -23.70 -13.29
C SER A 44 13.30 -22.78 -14.23
N VAL A 45 13.12 -23.18 -15.50
CA VAL A 45 12.31 -22.42 -16.48
C VAL A 45 10.84 -22.38 -16.07
N ILE A 46 10.26 -23.53 -15.70
CA ILE A 46 8.85 -23.63 -15.31
C ILE A 46 8.59 -22.82 -14.04
N PHE A 47 9.43 -22.98 -13.01
CA PHE A 47 9.31 -22.22 -11.77
C PHE A 47 9.53 -20.72 -11.97
N GLY A 48 10.44 -20.33 -12.88
CA GLY A 48 10.63 -18.92 -13.27
C GLY A 48 9.36 -18.32 -13.86
N VAL A 49 8.75 -19.01 -14.83
CA VAL A 49 7.48 -18.56 -15.45
C VAL A 49 6.37 -18.48 -14.41
N LEU A 50 6.19 -19.51 -13.58
CA LEU A 50 5.16 -19.54 -12.55
C LEU A 50 5.37 -18.43 -11.50
N PHE A 51 6.61 -18.17 -11.12
CA PHE A 51 6.94 -17.14 -10.14
C PHE A 51 6.57 -15.73 -10.64
N PHE A 52 6.98 -15.38 -11.87
CA PHE A 52 6.64 -14.08 -12.43
C PHE A 52 5.16 -13.97 -12.78
N LEU A 53 4.51 -15.06 -13.20
CA LEU A 53 3.06 -15.08 -13.42
C LEU A 53 2.30 -14.82 -12.12
N MET A 54 2.74 -15.43 -11.01
CA MET A 54 2.18 -15.17 -9.68
C MET A 54 2.32 -13.70 -9.27
N ILE A 55 3.51 -13.10 -9.40
CA ILE A 55 3.69 -11.68 -9.03
C ILE A 55 2.83 -10.77 -9.93
N LEU A 56 2.73 -11.09 -11.22
CA LEU A 56 1.90 -10.36 -12.16
C LEU A 56 0.41 -10.42 -11.77
N THR A 57 -0.11 -11.61 -11.46
CA THR A 57 -1.53 -11.75 -11.06
C THR A 57 -1.82 -11.08 -9.72
N LEU A 58 -0.91 -11.17 -8.74
CA LEU A 58 -1.03 -10.46 -7.46
C LEU A 58 -1.06 -8.94 -7.63
N GLY A 59 -0.22 -8.40 -8.53
CA GLY A 59 -0.21 -6.98 -8.86
C GLY A 59 -1.50 -6.52 -9.55
N ILE A 60 -2.00 -7.30 -10.51
CA ILE A 60 -3.22 -7.00 -11.26
C ILE A 60 -4.45 -7.00 -10.33
N ASP A 61 -4.59 -8.01 -9.46
CA ASP A 61 -5.72 -8.11 -8.53
C ASP A 61 -5.76 -6.91 -7.56
N SER A 62 -4.60 -6.55 -7.01
CA SER A 62 -4.45 -5.37 -6.15
C SER A 62 -4.81 -4.08 -6.89
N ALA A 63 -4.35 -3.93 -8.14
CA ALA A 63 -4.65 -2.76 -8.97
C ALA A 63 -6.16 -2.64 -9.26
N PHE A 64 -6.85 -3.75 -9.55
CA PHE A 64 -8.30 -3.74 -9.75
C PHE A 64 -9.06 -3.29 -8.50
N SER A 65 -8.69 -3.79 -7.32
CA SER A 65 -9.31 -3.39 -6.06
C SER A 65 -9.19 -1.89 -5.80
N LEU A 66 -8.01 -1.31 -6.02
CA LEU A 66 -7.76 0.12 -5.82
C LEU A 66 -8.52 1.00 -6.83
N VAL A 67 -8.51 0.63 -8.11
CA VAL A 67 -9.21 1.39 -9.16
C VAL A 67 -10.72 1.32 -8.96
N GLU A 68 -11.28 0.15 -8.63
CA GLU A 68 -12.72 0.00 -8.43
C GLU A 68 -13.22 0.82 -7.23
N ALA A 69 -12.49 0.83 -6.11
CA ALA A 69 -12.87 1.63 -4.93
C ALA A 69 -12.93 3.14 -5.25
N GLY A 70 -11.95 3.64 -6.00
CA GLY A 70 -11.91 5.04 -6.46
C GLY A 70 -13.00 5.35 -7.51
N ALA A 71 -13.18 4.45 -8.48
CA ALA A 71 -14.15 4.61 -9.56
C ALA A 71 -15.59 4.58 -9.03
N ALA A 72 -15.93 3.62 -8.17
CA ALA A 72 -17.26 3.51 -7.56
C ALA A 72 -17.64 4.79 -6.81
N SER A 73 -16.72 5.33 -6.01
CA SER A 73 -16.92 6.58 -5.26
C SER A 73 -17.23 7.78 -6.16
N LEU A 74 -16.57 7.88 -7.32
CA LEU A 74 -16.81 8.97 -8.29
C LEU A 74 -18.11 8.78 -9.08
N ILE A 75 -18.41 7.54 -9.45
CA ILE A 75 -19.63 7.18 -10.17
C ILE A 75 -20.85 7.51 -9.30
N GLU A 76 -20.83 7.08 -8.03
CA GLU A 76 -21.91 7.35 -7.08
C GLU A 76 -22.09 8.85 -6.84
N LYS A 77 -21.00 9.59 -6.58
CA LYS A 77 -21.10 11.03 -6.25
C LYS A 77 -21.53 11.92 -7.42
N PHE A 78 -21.07 11.63 -8.64
CA PHE A 78 -21.24 12.51 -9.80
C PHE A 78 -22.16 11.92 -10.88
N ASN A 79 -22.72 10.74 -10.66
CA ASN A 79 -23.57 10.00 -11.61
C ASN A 79 -22.90 9.87 -13.01
N LEU A 80 -21.62 9.51 -13.00
CA LEU A 80 -20.80 9.38 -14.22
C LEU A 80 -20.93 7.98 -14.82
N LYS A 81 -20.80 7.85 -16.14
CA LYS A 81 -20.75 6.53 -16.78
C LYS A 81 -19.43 5.83 -16.44
N ARG A 82 -19.50 4.59 -15.96
CA ARG A 82 -18.35 3.77 -15.53
C ARG A 82 -17.21 3.73 -16.56
N ILE A 83 -17.54 3.59 -17.84
CA ILE A 83 -16.54 3.53 -18.92
C ILE A 83 -15.64 4.78 -18.96
N TYR A 84 -16.20 5.98 -18.81
CA TYR A 84 -15.42 7.21 -18.86
C TYR A 84 -14.55 7.40 -17.61
N VAL A 85 -15.06 6.99 -16.44
CA VAL A 85 -14.30 7.03 -15.19
C VAL A 85 -13.10 6.09 -15.27
N ASN A 86 -13.30 4.84 -15.72
CA ASN A 86 -12.23 3.85 -15.83
C ASN A 86 -11.17 4.24 -16.86
N ILE A 87 -11.57 4.76 -18.02
CA ILE A 87 -10.61 5.30 -19.01
C ILE A 87 -9.83 6.47 -18.40
N GLY A 88 -10.50 7.36 -17.65
CA GLY A 88 -9.85 8.46 -16.94
C GLY A 88 -8.79 7.97 -15.96
N PHE A 89 -9.10 7.00 -15.12
CA PHE A 89 -8.13 6.37 -14.21
C PHE A 89 -6.96 5.75 -14.97
N ALA A 90 -7.22 4.97 -16.02
CA ALA A 90 -6.17 4.32 -16.80
C ALA A 90 -5.21 5.33 -17.45
N VAL A 91 -5.74 6.42 -18.03
CA VAL A 91 -4.92 7.47 -18.65
C VAL A 91 -4.12 8.23 -17.60
N ILE A 92 -4.75 8.67 -16.51
CA ILE A 92 -4.07 9.44 -15.46
C ILE A 92 -2.99 8.59 -14.77
N ALA A 93 -3.33 7.37 -14.36
CA ALA A 93 -2.38 6.44 -13.74
C ALA A 93 -1.26 6.05 -14.71
N GLY A 94 -1.56 5.85 -15.99
CA GLY A 94 -0.56 5.57 -17.03
C GLY A 94 0.44 6.72 -17.20
N VAL A 95 -0.05 7.96 -17.28
CA VAL A 95 0.81 9.16 -17.43
C VAL A 95 1.68 9.38 -16.19
N ILE A 96 1.11 9.28 -14.98
CA ILE A 96 1.89 9.40 -13.74
C ILE A 96 2.90 8.25 -13.63
N GLY A 97 2.49 7.04 -14.02
CA GLY A 97 3.31 5.83 -14.00
C GLY A 97 4.56 5.91 -14.87
N LEU A 98 4.58 6.77 -15.90
CA LEU A 98 5.78 7.00 -16.73
C LEU A 98 6.98 7.49 -15.92
N ILE A 99 6.78 8.16 -14.77
CA ILE A 99 7.89 8.54 -13.88
C ILE A 99 8.65 7.30 -13.39
N TYR A 100 7.94 6.21 -13.10
CA TYR A 100 8.52 4.98 -12.57
C TYR A 100 9.22 4.12 -13.64
N THR A 101 9.01 4.42 -14.93
CA THR A 101 9.70 3.73 -16.04
C THR A 101 11.00 4.43 -16.46
N THR A 102 11.34 5.56 -15.84
CA THR A 102 12.61 6.26 -16.07
C THR A 102 13.80 5.53 -15.43
N ARG A 103 15.04 5.91 -15.78
CA ARG A 103 16.27 5.33 -15.19
C ARG A 103 16.35 5.48 -13.66
N SER A 104 15.68 6.49 -13.11
CA SER A 104 15.58 6.74 -11.66
C SER A 104 14.25 6.28 -11.07
N GLY A 105 13.43 5.56 -11.83
CA GLY A 105 12.06 5.21 -11.46
C GLY A 105 11.95 4.42 -10.16
N LEU A 106 12.90 3.51 -9.89
CA LEU A 106 12.93 2.71 -8.66
C LEU A 106 13.17 3.56 -7.41
N PHE A 107 13.96 4.63 -7.51
CA PHE A 107 14.16 5.58 -6.40
C PHE A 107 12.89 6.40 -6.12
N TRP A 108 12.20 6.84 -7.16
CA TRP A 108 10.91 7.53 -7.00
C TRP A 108 9.86 6.61 -6.39
N LEU A 109 9.80 5.36 -6.86
CA LEU A 109 8.90 4.34 -6.31
C LEU A 109 9.17 4.12 -4.82
N ASP A 110 10.44 3.93 -4.43
CA ASP A 110 10.83 3.72 -3.03
C ASP A 110 10.44 4.91 -2.14
N ILE A 111 10.73 6.15 -2.55
CA ILE A 111 10.34 7.35 -1.79
C ILE A 111 8.81 7.43 -1.67
N VAL A 112 8.07 7.31 -2.77
CA VAL A 112 6.61 7.43 -2.77
C VAL A 112 5.99 6.34 -1.91
N ASP A 113 6.41 5.08 -2.09
CA ASP A 113 5.90 3.92 -1.34
C ASP A 113 6.12 4.10 0.16
N TYR A 114 7.34 4.49 0.56
CA TYR A 114 7.65 4.73 1.97
C TYR A 114 6.76 5.83 2.56
N PHE A 115 6.59 6.96 1.86
CA PHE A 115 5.80 8.08 2.37
C PHE A 115 4.30 7.80 2.40
N MET A 116 3.76 7.12 1.39
CA MET A 116 2.35 6.75 1.36
C MET A 116 2.00 5.77 2.49
N ASN A 117 2.84 4.76 2.73
CA ASN A 117 2.56 3.74 3.74
C ASN A 117 2.81 4.24 5.18
N ASN A 118 3.86 5.04 5.41
CA ASN A 118 4.27 5.46 6.76
C ASN A 118 3.70 6.80 7.21
N PHE A 119 3.13 7.60 6.31
CA PHE A 119 2.46 8.85 6.68
C PHE A 119 1.04 8.92 6.13
N GLY A 120 0.86 8.77 4.81
CA GLY A 120 -0.44 8.90 4.17
C GLY A 120 -1.50 7.95 4.76
N LEU A 121 -1.21 6.66 4.75
CA LEU A 121 -2.11 5.61 5.24
C LEU A 121 -2.34 5.72 6.75
N LEU A 122 -1.31 6.04 7.54
CA LEU A 122 -1.46 6.20 8.99
C LEU A 122 -2.38 7.38 9.34
N VAL A 123 -2.23 8.53 8.67
CA VAL A 123 -3.08 9.70 8.89
C VAL A 123 -4.53 9.38 8.54
N ILE A 124 -4.78 8.74 7.38
CA ILE A 124 -6.13 8.33 6.98
C ILE A 124 -6.69 7.31 7.98
N GLY A 125 -5.88 6.35 8.45
CA GLY A 125 -6.24 5.38 9.47
C GLY A 125 -6.70 6.02 10.78
N ILE A 126 -5.95 7.01 11.28
CA ILE A 126 -6.31 7.78 12.47
C ILE A 126 -7.62 8.53 12.24
N LEU A 127 -7.76 9.24 11.11
CA LEU A 127 -8.97 9.99 10.79
C LEU A 127 -10.20 9.08 10.71
N MET A 128 -10.08 7.90 10.12
CA MET A 128 -11.16 6.90 10.08
C MET A 128 -11.52 6.39 11.47
N CYS A 129 -10.54 6.13 12.34
CA CYS A 129 -10.80 5.71 13.72
C CYS A 129 -11.51 6.81 14.53
N ILE A 130 -11.10 8.07 14.36
CA ILE A 130 -11.76 9.21 15.02
C ILE A 130 -13.19 9.37 14.48
N ALA A 131 -13.37 9.32 13.16
CA ALA A 131 -14.69 9.39 12.54
C ALA A 131 -15.62 8.31 13.10
N VAL A 132 -15.25 7.04 12.95
CA VAL A 132 -16.11 5.91 13.35
C VAL A 132 -16.26 5.81 14.88
N GLY A 133 -15.17 5.99 15.63
CA GLY A 133 -15.17 5.78 17.09
C GLY A 133 -15.77 6.91 17.91
N TRP A 134 -15.75 8.15 17.39
CA TRP A 134 -16.13 9.34 18.16
C TRP A 134 -17.24 10.18 17.53
N PHE A 135 -17.32 10.24 16.20
CA PHE A 135 -18.36 11.01 15.51
C PHE A 135 -19.58 10.17 15.11
N TYR A 136 -19.36 8.91 14.72
CA TYR A 136 -20.43 7.97 14.38
C TYR A 136 -20.75 7.03 15.55
N ARG A 137 -21.97 6.46 15.52
CA ARG A 137 -22.45 5.46 16.47
C ARG A 137 -21.84 4.10 16.13
N HIS A 138 -20.62 3.86 16.58
CA HIS A 138 -19.89 2.61 16.36
C HIS A 138 -20.65 1.38 16.89
N ASP A 139 -21.42 1.55 17.96
CA ASP A 139 -22.35 0.56 18.50
C ASP A 139 -23.40 0.11 17.47
N GLU A 140 -24.03 1.06 16.77
CA GLU A 140 -25.00 0.77 15.71
C GLU A 140 -24.34 0.06 14.51
N ILE A 141 -23.13 0.47 14.14
CA ILE A 141 -22.37 -0.16 13.05
C ILE A 141 -22.08 -1.62 13.38
N ARG A 142 -21.67 -1.90 14.63
CA ARG A 142 -21.43 -3.27 15.09
C ARG A 142 -22.70 -4.09 15.11
N GLU A 143 -23.81 -3.54 15.63
CA GLU A 143 -25.09 -4.23 15.67
C GLU A 143 -25.64 -4.51 14.27
N TYR A 144 -25.48 -3.56 13.35
CA TYR A 144 -25.81 -3.75 11.94
C TYR A 144 -24.97 -4.89 11.32
N ALA A 145 -23.66 -4.89 11.54
CA ALA A 145 -22.79 -5.97 11.06
C ALA A 145 -23.20 -7.33 11.65
N ASN A 146 -23.50 -7.40 12.95
CA ASN A 146 -23.97 -8.61 13.63
C ASN A 146 -25.31 -9.10 13.08
N SER A 147 -26.19 -8.21 12.62
CA SER A 147 -27.50 -8.59 12.05
C SER A 147 -27.39 -9.26 10.67
N LYS A 148 -26.25 -9.10 9.99
CA LYS A 148 -26.00 -9.62 8.64
C LYS A 148 -24.92 -10.71 8.59
N SER A 149 -24.29 -11.02 9.71
CA SER A 149 -23.14 -11.90 9.81
C SER A 149 -23.51 -13.22 10.50
N ASP A 150 -22.90 -14.31 10.04
CA ASP A 150 -23.02 -15.64 10.67
C ASP A 150 -22.28 -15.71 12.02
N PHE A 151 -21.41 -14.72 12.31
CA PHE A 151 -20.71 -14.58 13.58
C PHE A 151 -20.97 -13.20 14.21
N THR A 152 -20.96 -13.12 15.54
CA THR A 152 -21.17 -11.87 16.28
C THR A 152 -19.85 -11.24 16.71
N ILE A 153 -19.69 -9.96 16.41
CA ILE A 153 -18.62 -9.09 16.86
C ILE A 153 -18.98 -8.57 18.26
N GLY A 154 -18.05 -8.73 19.20
CA GLY A 154 -18.22 -8.30 20.59
C GLY A 154 -17.81 -6.85 20.84
N LYS A 155 -18.02 -6.37 22.08
CA LYS A 155 -17.65 -5.02 22.54
C LYS A 155 -16.15 -4.72 22.51
N TRP A 156 -15.30 -5.74 22.36
CA TRP A 156 -13.86 -5.54 22.18
C TRP A 156 -13.55 -4.72 20.91
N TRP A 157 -14.38 -4.84 19.87
CA TRP A 157 -14.21 -4.08 18.63
C TRP A 157 -14.42 -2.58 18.84
N ASP A 158 -15.41 -2.19 19.67
CA ASP A 158 -15.65 -0.79 20.03
C ASP A 158 -14.42 -0.19 20.72
N PHE A 159 -13.84 -0.94 21.67
CA PHE A 159 -12.60 -0.54 22.34
C PHE A 159 -11.44 -0.42 21.35
N CYS A 160 -11.35 -1.37 20.41
CA CYS A 160 -10.31 -1.35 19.38
C CYS A 160 -10.37 -0.09 18.52
N ILE A 161 -11.54 0.21 17.93
CA ILE A 161 -11.69 1.38 17.06
C ILE A 161 -11.55 2.69 17.84
N LYS A 162 -12.10 2.76 19.05
CA LYS A 162 -12.16 4.02 19.79
C LYS A 162 -10.82 4.39 20.45
N TYR A 163 -10.07 3.41 20.92
CA TYR A 163 -8.87 3.64 21.75
C TYR A 163 -7.63 2.91 21.23
N PHE A 164 -7.68 1.59 21.10
CA PHE A 164 -6.46 0.80 20.85
C PHE A 164 -5.81 1.14 19.50
N THR A 165 -6.57 1.03 18.40
CA THR A 165 -6.08 1.31 17.04
C THR A 165 -5.58 2.74 16.89
N PRO A 166 -6.32 3.81 17.26
CA PRO A 166 -5.82 5.17 17.10
C PRO A 166 -4.57 5.45 17.95
N VAL A 167 -4.42 4.83 19.13
CA VAL A 167 -3.21 4.98 19.95
C VAL A 167 -2.01 4.29 19.30
N VAL A 168 -2.16 3.04 18.84
CA VAL A 168 -1.07 2.30 18.19
C VAL A 168 -0.63 2.98 16.90
N VAL A 169 -1.58 3.33 16.03
CA VAL A 169 -1.29 4.03 14.77
C VAL A 169 -0.72 5.43 15.03
N GLY A 170 -1.21 6.12 16.06
CA GLY A 170 -0.68 7.41 16.51
C GLY A 170 0.76 7.33 16.99
N ALA A 171 1.10 6.31 17.78
CA ALA A 171 2.48 6.08 18.23
C ALA A 171 3.41 5.81 17.04
N LEU A 172 3.00 4.95 16.10
CA LEU A 172 3.74 4.67 14.87
C LEU A 172 3.94 5.91 14.00
N PHE A 173 2.94 6.78 13.92
CA PHE A 173 3.04 8.03 13.19
C PHE A 173 4.07 8.97 13.85
N ILE A 174 4.02 9.12 15.18
CA ILE A 174 4.97 9.96 15.92
C ILE A 174 6.41 9.45 15.76
N THR A 175 6.64 8.14 15.85
CA THR A 175 7.98 7.57 15.64
C THR A 175 8.50 7.86 14.24
N ASN A 176 7.66 7.66 13.20
CA ASN A 176 8.03 7.97 11.82
C ASN A 176 8.35 9.45 11.61
N VAL A 177 7.60 10.36 12.25
CA VAL A 177 7.89 11.80 12.21
C VAL A 177 9.23 12.12 12.86
N ILE A 178 9.50 11.57 14.06
CA ILE A 178 10.76 11.79 14.78
C ILE A 178 11.95 11.33 13.93
N ASP A 179 11.86 10.15 13.33
CA ASP A 179 12.93 9.59 12.50
C ASP A 179 13.17 10.45 11.25
N ARG A 180 12.10 10.98 10.65
CA ARG A 180 12.20 11.84 9.46
C ARG A 180 12.76 13.22 9.75
N VAL A 181 12.47 13.78 10.92
CA VAL A 181 13.09 15.04 11.38
C VAL A 181 14.59 14.84 11.57
N LYS A 182 15.01 13.74 12.20
CA LYS A 182 16.42 13.45 12.48
C LYS A 182 17.24 13.18 11.22
N ALA A 183 16.70 12.44 10.25
CA ALA A 183 17.43 12.05 9.04
C ALA A 183 16.54 11.98 7.80
N ALA A 184 17.14 12.17 6.63
CA ALA A 184 16.44 11.95 5.36
C ALA A 184 16.20 10.45 5.10
N TYR A 185 15.14 10.11 4.38
CA TYR A 185 14.82 8.71 4.08
C TYR A 185 15.89 8.13 3.17
N GLY A 186 16.38 6.92 3.43
CA GLY A 186 17.33 6.22 2.56
C GLY A 186 18.62 6.97 2.21
N GLY A 187 18.98 8.04 2.94
CA GLY A 187 20.07 8.94 2.57
C GLY A 187 19.77 9.81 1.33
N TYR A 188 18.52 9.89 0.87
CA TYR A 188 18.11 10.73 -0.23
C TYR A 188 18.25 12.23 0.10
N SER A 189 18.39 13.04 -0.95
CA SER A 189 18.33 14.50 -0.81
C SER A 189 16.98 14.93 -0.24
N ARG A 190 16.97 15.90 0.69
CA ARG A 190 15.75 16.48 1.26
C ARG A 190 14.80 17.03 0.20
N ILE A 191 15.32 17.47 -0.94
CA ILE A 191 14.50 17.94 -2.07
C ILE A 191 13.76 16.78 -2.73
N ALA A 192 14.44 15.65 -2.97
CA ALA A 192 13.82 14.46 -3.54
C ALA A 192 12.75 13.88 -2.60
N GLU A 193 13.05 13.85 -1.30
CA GLU A 193 12.10 13.49 -0.24
C GLU A 193 10.86 14.39 -0.23
N PHE A 194 11.07 15.71 -0.34
CA PHE A 194 9.97 16.66 -0.39
C PHE A 194 9.09 16.48 -1.64
N LEU A 195 9.71 16.33 -2.81
CA LEU A 195 9.00 16.19 -4.09
C LEU A 195 8.27 14.84 -4.22
N GLY A 196 8.92 13.74 -3.86
CA GLY A 196 8.36 12.40 -3.98
C GLY A 196 7.48 11.98 -2.80
N GLY A 197 7.69 12.58 -1.62
CA GLY A 197 6.97 12.25 -0.40
C GLY A 197 5.89 13.28 -0.06
N TRP A 198 6.32 14.39 0.55
CA TRP A 198 5.40 15.39 1.10
C TRP A 198 4.50 16.04 0.06
N LEU A 199 5.04 16.42 -1.09
CA LEU A 199 4.26 17.04 -2.18
C LEU A 199 3.18 16.08 -2.70
N VAL A 200 3.49 14.79 -2.79
CA VAL A 200 2.52 13.77 -3.21
C VAL A 200 1.40 13.65 -2.19
N ILE A 201 1.70 13.56 -0.89
CA ILE A 201 0.68 13.55 0.18
C ILE A 201 -0.20 14.80 0.11
N ILE A 202 0.40 15.99 -0.02
CA ILE A 202 -0.32 17.26 -0.12
C ILE A 202 -1.23 17.26 -1.35
N ALA A 203 -0.75 16.79 -2.50
CA ALA A 203 -1.55 16.70 -3.72
C ALA A 203 -2.78 15.78 -3.51
N PHE A 204 -2.61 14.62 -2.87
CA PHE A 204 -3.74 13.74 -2.55
C PHE A 204 -4.77 14.41 -1.63
N VAL A 205 -4.32 15.09 -0.57
CA VAL A 205 -5.22 15.81 0.35
C VAL A 205 -5.95 16.94 -0.38
N VAL A 206 -5.26 17.72 -1.21
CA VAL A 206 -5.86 18.80 -1.99
C VAL A 206 -6.91 18.26 -2.96
N VAL A 207 -6.60 17.20 -3.70
CA VAL A 207 -7.55 16.54 -4.60
C VAL A 207 -8.76 16.02 -3.82
N ALA A 208 -8.55 15.37 -2.67
CA ALA A 208 -9.63 14.89 -1.81
C ALA A 208 -10.55 16.03 -1.33
N VAL A 209 -9.98 17.16 -0.89
CA VAL A 209 -10.75 18.33 -0.45
C VAL A 209 -11.52 18.98 -1.60
N ILE A 210 -10.92 19.09 -2.79
CA ILE A 210 -11.59 19.60 -4.00
C ILE A 210 -12.77 18.70 -4.36
N LEU A 211 -12.56 17.38 -4.39
CA LEU A 211 -13.61 16.41 -4.68
C LEU A 211 -14.70 16.47 -3.61
N PHE A 212 -14.36 16.63 -2.34
CA PHE A 212 -15.31 16.75 -1.24
C PHE A 212 -16.21 17.98 -1.40
N LYS A 213 -15.62 19.16 -1.62
CA LYS A 213 -16.34 20.45 -1.75
C LYS A 213 -17.23 20.53 -2.99
N LYS A 214 -16.87 19.83 -4.08
CA LYS A 214 -17.68 19.83 -5.29
C LYS A 214 -19.02 19.14 -5.02
N LYS A 215 -20.12 19.88 -5.17
CA LYS A 215 -21.47 19.37 -4.98
C LYS A 215 -21.68 18.17 -5.90
N GLY A 216 -22.06 17.03 -5.32
CA GLY A 216 -22.43 15.84 -6.05
C GLY A 216 -23.63 16.13 -6.97
N ARG A 217 -23.75 15.34 -8.03
CA ARG A 217 -24.94 15.36 -8.91
C ARG A 217 -25.92 14.23 -8.58
N ALA A 218 -25.65 13.52 -7.48
CA ALA A 218 -26.54 12.52 -6.89
C ALA A 218 -27.72 13.19 -6.17
#